data_AF-A0A8D9AK23-F1
#
_entry.id   AF-A0A8D9AK23-F1
#
_cell.length_a   1.000
_cell.length_b   1.000
_cell.length_c   1.000
_cell.angle_alpha   90.00
_cell.angle_beta   90.00
_cell.angle_gamma   90.00
#
_symmetry.space_group_name_H-M   'P 1'
#
loop_
_entity.id
_entity.type
_entity.pdbx_description
1 polymer ?
#
loop_
_entity_poly.entity_id
_entity_poly.type
_entity_poly.pdbx_seq_one_letter_code
_entity_poly.pdbx_strand_id
1 'polypeptide(L)'
;MKFSFFQILLQKYYKLKTSGSRTKRSEIDEYGFKRNETFDYAAYETFMSEYIGVLAKRAKKWTGILPLFTAKNNPAWAKSKKVKRYLRKGIPIDHRPQIWMIISNARPGTTARAATTRSC
;
A
#
# COMPACT_ATOMS: atom_id res chain seq x y z
N MET A 1 11.72 17.39 21.49
CA MET A 1 10.49 16.84 20.87
C MET A 1 10.63 16.88 19.36
N LYS A 2 10.83 15.73 18.68
CA LYS A 2 10.99 15.69 17.21
C LYS A 2 9.81 14.95 16.61
N PHE A 3 8.75 15.70 16.27
CA PHE A 3 7.72 15.16 15.37
C PHE A 3 8.38 15.00 14.00
N SER A 4 8.46 13.76 13.50
CA SER A 4 8.91 13.50 12.13
C SER A 4 8.07 14.34 11.17
N PHE A 5 8.70 14.97 10.18
CA PHE A 5 8.04 15.76 9.14
C PHE A 5 6.86 15.00 8.50
N PHE A 6 6.99 13.67 8.43
CA PHE A 6 5.96 12.75 7.97
C PHE A 6 4.71 12.70 8.88
N GLN A 7 4.91 12.79 10.20
CA GLN A 7 3.84 12.83 11.20
C GLN A 7 3.07 14.16 11.13
N ILE A 8 3.79 15.26 10.85
CA ILE A 8 3.21 16.59 10.65
C ILE A 8 2.39 16.62 9.37
N LEU A 9 2.88 16.03 8.28
CA LEU A 9 2.13 15.89 7.03
C LEU A 9 0.88 15.03 7.18
N LEU A 10 0.96 13.91 7.90
CA LEU A 10 -0.20 13.06 8.19
C LEU A 10 -1.25 13.80 9.04
N GLN A 11 -0.83 14.55 10.06
CA GLN A 11 -1.75 15.39 10.84
C GLN A 11 -2.36 16.52 10.01
N LYS A 12 -1.56 17.16 9.14
CA LYS A 12 -2.02 18.25 8.28
C LYS A 12 -3.01 17.74 7.22
N TYR A 13 -2.75 16.58 6.61
CA TYR A 13 -3.66 15.90 5.68
C TYR A 13 -4.99 15.53 6.33
N TYR A 14 -4.96 14.97 7.55
CA TYR A 14 -6.18 14.61 8.27
C TYR A 14 -7.01 15.84 8.71
N LYS A 15 -6.33 16.93 9.10
CA LYS A 15 -6.99 18.19 9.52
C LYS A 15 -7.63 18.95 8.35
N LEU A 16 -7.08 18.82 7.13
CA LEU A 16 -7.65 19.41 5.91
C LEU A 16 -8.86 18.64 5.37
N LYS A 17 -8.95 17.31 5.60
CA LYS A 17 -10.13 16.51 5.19
C LYS A 17 -11.36 16.73 6.07
N THR A 18 -11.18 17.33 7.27
CA THR A 18 -12.25 17.52 8.26
C THR A 18 -12.89 18.92 8.26
N SER A 19 -12.35 19.90 7.53
CA SER A 19 -12.91 21.25 7.47
C SER A 19 -13.77 21.45 6.22
N GLY A 20 -15.04 21.05 6.33
CA GLY A 20 -16.19 21.75 5.73
C GLY A 20 -16.18 21.97 4.22
N SER A 21 -16.82 21.03 3.51
CA SER A 21 -17.59 21.31 2.30
C SER A 21 -18.55 20.15 2.11
N ARG A 22 -19.83 20.41 1.82
CA ARG A 22 -20.80 19.38 1.45
C ARG A 22 -20.44 18.91 0.03
N THR A 23 -19.25 18.32 -0.10
CA THR A 23 -18.59 18.02 -1.38
C THR A 23 -19.43 16.99 -2.10
N LYS A 24 -19.87 17.34 -3.32
CA LYS A 24 -20.43 16.41 -4.29
C LYS A 24 -19.63 15.11 -4.21
N ARG A 25 -20.28 14.02 -3.77
CA ARG A 25 -19.65 12.70 -3.69
C ARG A 25 -19.10 12.41 -5.09
N SER A 26 -17.82 12.08 -5.18
CA SER A 26 -17.21 11.86 -6.49
C SER A 26 -17.86 10.65 -7.14
N GLU A 27 -18.34 10.79 -8.37
CA GLU A 27 -18.81 9.67 -9.18
C GLU A 27 -17.66 8.67 -9.43
N ILE A 28 -16.42 9.17 -9.38
CA ILE A 28 -15.19 8.42 -9.60
C ILE A 28 -14.56 8.06 -8.25
N ASP A 29 -14.15 6.80 -8.09
CA ASP A 29 -13.46 6.29 -6.91
C ASP A 29 -11.95 6.59 -6.90
N GLU A 30 -11.24 6.12 -5.86
CA GLU A 30 -9.80 6.33 -5.68
C GLU A 30 -8.93 5.64 -6.74
N TYR A 31 -9.47 4.64 -7.43
CA TYR A 31 -8.79 3.93 -8.51
C TYR A 31 -9.16 4.47 -9.89
N GLY A 32 -10.08 5.44 -9.97
CA GLY A 32 -10.55 6.02 -11.23
C GLY A 32 -11.78 5.34 -11.83
N PHE A 33 -12.42 4.40 -11.12
CA PHE A 33 -13.63 3.73 -11.61
C PHE A 33 -14.87 4.56 -11.29
N LYS A 34 -15.82 4.58 -12.23
CA LYS A 34 -17.15 5.15 -12.00
C LYS A 34 -17.97 4.23 -11.09
N ARG A 35 -18.57 4.83 -10.06
CA ARG A 35 -19.53 4.16 -9.17
C ARG A 35 -20.89 4.07 -9.88
N ASN A 36 -21.68 3.05 -9.55
CA ASN A 36 -23.03 2.91 -10.09
C ASN A 36 -23.95 4.03 -9.59
N GLU A 37 -25.03 4.28 -10.33
CA GLU A 37 -26.02 5.31 -9.98
C GLU A 37 -26.74 5.01 -8.66
N THR A 38 -26.95 3.73 -8.36
CA THR A 38 -27.62 3.25 -7.15
C THR A 38 -26.67 2.98 -5.98
N PHE A 39 -25.45 3.55 -6.00
CA PHE A 39 -24.47 3.35 -4.93
C PHE A 39 -24.95 3.93 -3.60
N ASP A 40 -24.97 3.12 -2.54
CA ASP A 40 -25.24 3.62 -1.19
C ASP A 40 -23.98 4.27 -0.59
N TYR A 41 -23.90 5.57 -0.76
CA TYR A 41 -22.82 6.37 -0.20
C TYR A 41 -22.87 6.48 1.33
N ALA A 42 -24.04 6.39 1.97
CA ALA A 42 -24.15 6.55 3.42
C ALA A 42 -23.56 5.34 4.14
N ALA A 43 -23.91 4.13 3.66
CA ALA A 43 -23.29 2.90 4.13
C ALA A 43 -21.77 2.88 3.87
N TYR A 44 -21.34 3.30 2.68
CA TYR A 44 -19.92 3.36 2.33
C TYR A 44 -19.12 4.31 3.23
N GLU A 45 -19.61 5.52 3.48
CA GLU A 45 -18.91 6.49 4.34
C GLU A 45 -18.81 6.00 5.78
N THR A 46 -19.88 5.37 6.29
CA THR A 46 -19.87 4.78 7.63
C THR A 46 -18.78 3.71 7.72
N PHE A 47 -18.75 2.78 6.75
CA PHE A 47 -17.70 1.77 6.67
C PHE A 47 -16.29 2.36 6.53
N MET A 48 -16.12 3.36 5.66
CA MET A 48 -14.83 3.98 5.41
C MET A 48 -14.31 4.74 6.64
N SER A 49 -15.19 5.38 7.40
CA SER A 49 -14.83 6.10 8.62
C SER A 49 -14.11 5.18 9.63
N GLU A 50 -14.61 3.96 9.81
CA GLU A 50 -13.98 2.94 10.65
C GLU A 50 -12.73 2.36 9.99
N TYR A 51 -12.80 2.10 8.69
CA TYR A 51 -11.76 1.41 7.93
C TYR A 51 -10.47 2.24 7.78
N ILE A 52 -10.55 3.57 7.67
CA ILE A 52 -9.37 4.44 7.54
C ILE A 52 -8.43 4.28 8.73
N GLY A 53 -8.97 4.11 9.95
CA GLY A 53 -8.15 3.85 11.14
C GLY A 53 -7.36 2.53 11.04
N VAL A 54 -7.97 1.50 10.44
CA VAL A 54 -7.30 0.22 10.16
C VAL A 54 -6.21 0.39 9.10
N LEU A 55 -6.49 1.15 8.02
CA LEU A 55 -5.53 1.46 6.97
C LEU A 55 -4.30 2.18 7.52
N ALA A 56 -4.49 3.22 8.35
CA ALA A 56 -3.40 3.96 8.97
C ALA A 56 -2.52 3.08 9.87
N LYS A 57 -3.14 2.24 10.71
CA LYS A 57 -2.41 1.27 11.56
C LYS A 57 -1.60 0.29 10.72
N ARG A 58 -2.12 -0.14 9.57
CA ARG A 58 -1.42 -1.05 8.65
C ARG A 58 -0.27 -0.33 7.95
N ALA A 59 -0.48 0.87 7.40
CA ALA A 59 0.56 1.67 6.78
C ALA A 59 1.75 1.88 7.73
N LYS A 60 1.50 2.23 9.00
CA LYS A 60 2.54 2.36 10.03
C LYS A 60 3.29 1.05 10.30
N LYS A 61 2.63 -0.10 10.28
CA LYS A 61 3.31 -1.39 10.46
C LYS A 61 4.16 -1.77 9.25
N TRP A 62 3.73 -1.38 8.07
CA TRP A 62 4.42 -1.66 6.81
C TRP A 62 5.75 -0.92 6.70
N THR A 63 5.91 0.28 7.27
CA THR A 63 7.20 1.00 7.28
C THR A 63 8.35 0.18 7.88
N GLY A 64 8.08 -0.63 8.90
CA GLY A 64 9.09 -1.51 9.52
C GLY A 64 9.34 -2.84 8.78
N ILE A 65 8.51 -3.18 7.78
CA ILE A 65 8.58 -4.46 7.06
C ILE A 65 9.12 -4.26 5.65
N LEU A 66 8.92 -3.08 5.06
CA LEU A 66 9.45 -2.74 3.74
C LEU A 66 10.95 -3.04 3.58
N PRO A 67 11.83 -2.74 4.55
CA PRO A 67 13.25 -3.05 4.42
C PRO A 67 13.52 -4.55 4.22
N LEU A 68 12.66 -5.43 4.74
CA LEU A 68 12.78 -6.88 4.56
C LEU A 68 12.52 -7.33 3.12
N PHE A 69 11.77 -6.52 2.35
CA PHE A 69 11.48 -6.77 0.93
C PHE A 69 12.53 -6.14 0.00
N THR A 70 13.09 -4.99 0.40
CA THR A 70 13.95 -4.17 -0.47
C THR A 70 15.45 -4.38 -0.24
N ALA A 71 15.84 -5.08 0.84
CA ALA A 71 17.23 -5.45 1.07
C ALA A 71 17.80 -6.21 -0.15
N LYS A 72 18.84 -5.62 -0.77
CA LYS A 72 19.53 -6.23 -1.91
C LYS A 72 20.02 -7.63 -1.52
N ASN A 73 19.78 -8.60 -2.40
CA ASN A 73 20.28 -9.98 -2.34
C ASN A 73 19.59 -10.96 -1.37
N ASN A 74 18.38 -10.68 -0.86
CA ASN A 74 17.74 -11.63 0.06
C ASN A 74 16.30 -12.03 -0.30
N PRO A 75 16.08 -13.20 -0.93
CA PRO A 75 14.75 -13.81 -1.02
C PRO A 75 14.26 -14.37 0.34
N ALA A 76 14.92 -14.09 1.48
CA ALA A 76 14.45 -14.51 2.80
C ALA A 76 13.06 -13.97 3.15
N TRP A 77 12.59 -12.91 2.48
CA TRP A 77 11.21 -12.44 2.61
C TRP A 77 10.20 -13.57 2.29
N ALA A 78 10.51 -14.45 1.32
CA ALA A 78 9.66 -15.57 0.92
C ALA A 78 9.65 -16.71 1.96
N LYS A 79 10.70 -16.83 2.78
CA LYS A 79 10.76 -17.82 3.87
C LYS A 79 10.19 -17.27 5.19
N SER A 80 10.11 -15.95 5.32
CA SER A 80 9.65 -15.28 6.55
C SER A 80 8.14 -15.40 6.76
N LYS A 81 7.74 -16.11 7.84
CA LYS A 81 6.34 -16.20 8.30
C LYS A 81 5.75 -14.81 8.61
N LYS A 82 6.57 -13.89 9.13
CA LYS A 82 6.15 -12.51 9.43
C LYS A 82 5.75 -11.81 8.14
N VAL A 83 6.61 -11.83 7.13
CA VAL A 83 6.35 -11.19 5.84
C VAL A 83 5.09 -11.74 5.18
N LYS A 84 4.96 -13.08 5.07
CA LYS A 84 3.75 -13.73 4.52
C LYS A 84 2.47 -13.37 5.27
N ARG A 85 2.54 -13.14 6.59
CA ARG A 85 1.38 -12.70 7.39
C ARG A 85 0.91 -11.32 6.97
N TYR A 86 1.82 -10.39 6.68
CA TYR A 86 1.46 -9.04 6.26
C TYR A 86 0.98 -9.00 4.81
N LEU A 87 1.55 -9.82 3.93
CA LEU A 87 1.03 -10.01 2.57
C LEU A 87 -0.42 -10.47 2.56
N ARG A 88 -0.76 -11.50 3.38
CA ARG A 88 -2.13 -12.01 3.49
C ARG A 88 -3.13 -10.99 4.07
N LYS A 89 -2.66 -9.99 4.82
CA LYS A 89 -3.53 -8.91 5.32
C LYS A 89 -3.77 -7.83 4.27
N GLY A 90 -2.90 -7.71 3.28
CA GLY A 90 -2.97 -6.70 2.24
C GLY A 90 -1.87 -5.65 2.34
N ILE A 91 -1.47 -5.17 1.17
CA ILE A 91 -0.41 -4.20 0.95
C ILE A 91 -1.03 -2.79 0.83
N PRO A 92 -0.53 -1.77 1.57
CA PRO A 92 -0.93 -0.38 1.43
C PRO A 92 -0.73 0.10 -0.01
N ILE A 93 -1.63 0.96 -0.50
CA ILE A 93 -1.70 1.37 -1.91
C ILE A 93 -0.35 1.87 -2.45
N ASP A 94 0.34 2.72 -1.69
CA ASP A 94 1.63 3.33 -2.05
C ASP A 94 2.74 2.31 -2.33
N HIS A 95 2.69 1.15 -1.67
CA HIS A 95 3.73 0.13 -1.74
C HIS A 95 3.39 -1.02 -2.69
N ARG A 96 2.14 -1.09 -3.19
CA ARG A 96 1.71 -2.17 -4.09
C ARG A 96 2.58 -2.31 -5.33
N PRO A 97 2.91 -1.23 -6.08
CA PRO A 97 3.69 -1.37 -7.30
C PRO A 97 5.05 -2.02 -7.01
N GLN A 98 5.74 -1.54 -5.98
CA GLN A 98 7.07 -2.02 -5.63
C GLN A 98 7.05 -3.48 -5.14
N ILE A 99 6.09 -3.85 -4.29
CA ILE A 99 6.01 -5.17 -3.67
C ILE A 99 5.50 -6.21 -4.66
N TRP A 100 4.47 -5.88 -5.45
CA TRP A 100 3.97 -6.79 -6.47
C TRP A 100 5.06 -7.15 -7.48
N MET A 101 5.88 -6.18 -7.90
CA MET A 101 7.04 -6.44 -8.76
C MET A 101 8.09 -7.35 -8.14
N ILE A 102 8.29 -7.31 -6.81
CA ILE A 102 9.18 -8.24 -6.11
C ILE A 102 8.57 -9.64 -6.09
N ILE A 103 7.29 -9.75 -5.73
CA ILE A 103 6.62 -11.04 -5.51
C ILE A 103 6.46 -11.80 -6.82
N SER A 104 6.11 -11.10 -7.91
CA SER A 104 5.98 -11.68 -9.24
C SER A 104 7.32 -11.99 -9.90
N ASN A 105 8.44 -11.66 -9.24
CA ASN A 105 9.79 -11.66 -9.83
C ASN A 105 9.89 -10.82 -11.12
N ALA A 106 8.96 -9.89 -11.37
CA ALA A 106 8.95 -9.06 -12.56
C ALA A 106 9.88 -7.85 -12.47
N ARG A 107 10.47 -7.57 -11.29
CA ARG A 107 11.40 -6.45 -11.10
C ARG A 107 12.58 -6.55 -12.07
N PRO A 108 12.75 -5.60 -13.01
CA PRO A 108 13.93 -5.58 -13.88
C PRO A 108 15.15 -5.18 -13.03
N GLY A 109 16.11 -6.09 -12.85
CA GLY A 109 17.35 -5.80 -12.13
C GLY A 109 17.98 -6.93 -11.30
N THR A 110 17.41 -8.14 -11.26
CA THR A 110 18.06 -9.29 -10.56
C THR A 110 18.02 -10.61 -11.33
N THR A 111 17.34 -10.66 -12.48
CA THR A 111 17.37 -11.80 -13.40
C THR A 111 18.40 -11.58 -14.50
N ALA A 112 19.65 -11.30 -14.12
CA ALA A 112 20.74 -11.94 -14.84
C ALA A 112 20.72 -13.42 -14.44
N ARG A 113 19.71 -14.16 -14.93
CA ARG A 113 19.97 -15.59 -15.19
C ARG A 113 21.06 -15.51 -16.22
N ALA A 114 22.30 -15.82 -15.81
CA ALA A 114 23.33 -16.20 -16.74
C ALA A 114 22.66 -17.19 -17.69
N ALA A 115 22.44 -16.75 -18.93
CA ALA A 115 22.15 -17.66 -20.00
C ALA A 115 23.38 -18.55 -20.07
N THR A 116 23.32 -19.70 -19.39
CA THR A 116 24.23 -20.80 -19.63
C THR A 116 23.98 -21.18 -21.07
N THR A 117 24.77 -20.59 -21.98
CA THR A 117 25.05 -21.14 -23.29
C THR A 117 25.52 -22.57 -23.03
N ARG A 118 24.61 -23.54 -23.19
CA ARG A 118 25.01 -24.92 -23.44
C ARG A 118 25.75 -24.88 -24.77
N SER A 119 27.09 -24.89 -24.70
CA SER A 119 27.89 -25.28 -25.85
C SER A 119 27.49 -26.72 -26.20
N CYS A 120 27.18 -26.97 -27.47
CA CYS A 120 27.24 -28.32 -28.03
C CYS A 120 28.66 -28.86 -27.91
#